data_AF-A0A9R0RXF2-F1
#
_entry.id   AF-A0A9R0RXF2-F1
#
_cell.length_a   1.000
_cell.length_b   1.000
_cell.length_c   1.000
_cell.angle_alpha   90.00
_cell.angle_beta   90.00
_cell.angle_gamma   90.00
#
_symmetry.space_group_name_H-M   'P 1'
#
loop_
_entity.id
_entity.type
_entity.pdbx_description
1 polymer ?
#
loop_
_entity_poly.entity_id
_entity_poly.type
_entity_poly.pdbx_seq_one_letter_code
_entity_poly.pdbx_strand_id
1 'polypeptide(L)'
;MEMLHEVDTMNDCLERKLLNGNALLERLNPEFKAKYAINSLQHPHLRIMSRMLRRKVRDVRYRRRTDEIDKCLLQLINLKPYIKQTDCPDDVMDCLEESCHPQSDLWQGYALRAVDIFLDSLLIFWEPQFHPLIRESHKKLLLTSARELAEGCAIIQPLEPDPDDFLAHLRPYASVYFEILYS
;
A
#
# COMPACT_ATOMS: atom_id res chain seq x y z
N MET A 1 -9.00 23.79 0.72
CA MET A 1 -7.89 23.39 1.60
C MET A 1 -8.40 22.63 2.84
N GLU A 2 -9.42 23.11 3.55
CA GLU A 2 -9.99 22.42 4.74
C GLU A 2 -10.53 21.01 4.48
N MET A 3 -11.20 20.78 3.34
CA MET A 3 -11.72 19.44 3.00
C MET A 3 -10.61 18.42 2.76
N LEU A 4 -9.49 18.84 2.15
CA LEU A 4 -8.33 17.96 1.94
C LEU A 4 -7.68 17.60 3.27
N HIS A 5 -7.50 18.59 4.15
CA HIS A 5 -7.02 18.36 5.50
C HIS A 5 -7.91 17.37 6.27
N GLU A 6 -9.23 17.51 6.18
CA GLU A 6 -10.19 16.61 6.82
C GLU A 6 -10.13 15.18 6.25
N VAL A 7 -9.85 15.02 4.95
CA VAL A 7 -9.59 13.71 4.34
C VAL A 7 -8.24 13.14 4.81
N ASP A 8 -7.24 14.00 4.98
CA ASP A 8 -5.89 13.58 5.35
C ASP A 8 -5.78 13.05 6.78
N THR A 9 -6.53 13.64 7.70
CA THR A 9 -6.63 13.17 9.09
C THR A 9 -7.31 11.80 9.22
N MET A 10 -7.98 11.31 8.17
CA MET A 10 -8.69 10.01 8.19
C MET A 10 -7.82 8.81 7.78
N ASN A 11 -6.50 8.96 7.65
CA ASN A 11 -5.58 7.87 7.23
C ASN A 11 -5.68 6.60 8.07
N ASP A 12 -5.68 6.71 9.40
CA ASP A 12 -5.76 5.58 10.34
C ASP A 12 -7.03 4.72 10.14
N CYS A 13 -8.06 5.32 9.53
CA CYS A 13 -9.32 4.66 9.24
C CYS A 13 -9.21 3.73 8.03
N LEU A 14 -8.40 4.12 7.04
CA LEU A 14 -8.23 3.40 5.77
C LEU A 14 -7.48 2.08 5.96
N GLU A 15 -6.63 2.01 6.98
CA GLU A 15 -5.87 0.81 7.33
C GLU A 15 -6.74 -0.29 7.97
N ARG A 16 -7.82 0.08 8.66
CA ARG A 16 -8.57 -0.85 9.52
C ARG A 16 -9.96 -1.21 9.00
N LYS A 17 -10.64 -0.36 8.21
CA LYS A 17 -11.96 -0.66 7.62
C LYS A 17 -12.18 0.08 6.29
N LEU A 18 -12.98 -0.51 5.40
CA LEU A 18 -13.61 0.24 4.31
C LEU A 18 -14.57 1.26 4.93
N LEU A 19 -14.24 2.55 4.87
CA LEU A 19 -15.16 3.61 5.30
C LEU A 19 -16.42 3.56 4.41
N ASN A 20 -17.55 3.16 4.98
CA ASN A 20 -18.86 3.37 4.37
C ASN A 20 -19.34 4.81 4.62
N GLY A 21 -20.39 5.25 3.92
CA GLY A 21 -20.87 6.63 3.99
C GLY A 21 -21.29 7.07 5.41
N ASN A 22 -21.84 6.16 6.22
CA ASN A 22 -22.26 6.43 7.59
C ASN A 22 -21.06 6.67 8.50
N ALA A 23 -20.05 5.79 8.44
CA ALA A 23 -18.82 5.93 9.20
C ALA A 23 -18.04 7.19 8.83
N LEU A 24 -18.09 7.60 7.55
CA LEU A 24 -17.53 8.87 7.11
C LEU A 24 -18.22 10.06 7.79
N LEU A 25 -19.56 10.09 7.75
CA LEU A 25 -20.33 11.19 8.32
C LEU A 25 -20.11 11.31 9.83
N GLU A 26 -20.07 10.19 10.57
CA GLU A 26 -19.84 10.20 12.02
C GLU A 26 -18.44 10.70 12.40
N ARG A 27 -17.43 10.43 11.57
CA ARG A 27 -16.03 10.75 11.87
C ARG A 27 -15.57 12.14 11.48
N LEU A 28 -16.36 12.87 10.70
CA LEU A 28 -16.04 14.25 10.38
C LEU A 28 -15.91 15.10 11.66
N ASN A 29 -14.93 15.99 11.67
CA ASN A 29 -14.74 16.98 12.71
C ASN A 29 -16.05 17.77 12.93
N PRO A 30 -16.57 17.83 14.17
CA PRO A 30 -17.81 18.54 14.48
C PRO A 30 -17.83 20.00 14.01
N GLU A 31 -16.70 20.71 14.09
CA GLU A 31 -16.58 22.10 13.64
C GLU A 31 -16.71 22.21 12.11
N PHE A 32 -16.09 21.28 11.38
CA PHE A 32 -16.22 21.19 9.93
C PHE A 32 -17.66 20.85 9.53
N LYS A 33 -18.31 19.90 10.21
CA LYS A 33 -19.72 19.56 9.96
C LYS A 33 -20.64 20.75 10.18
N ALA A 34 -20.44 21.50 11.26
CA ALA A 34 -21.25 22.67 11.59
C ALA A 34 -21.04 23.79 10.55
N LYS A 35 -19.79 24.07 10.18
CA LYS A 35 -19.43 25.12 9.20
C LYS A 35 -20.09 24.91 7.84
N TYR A 36 -20.15 23.67 7.37
CA TYR A 36 -20.69 23.33 6.05
C TYR A 36 -22.10 22.70 6.12
N ALA A 37 -22.75 22.72 7.28
CA ALA A 37 -24.06 22.12 7.52
C ALA A 37 -24.20 20.67 6.99
N ILE A 38 -23.20 19.81 7.27
CA ILE A 38 -23.14 18.44 6.77
C ILE A 38 -23.94 17.50 7.69
N ASN A 39 -25.15 17.16 7.26
CA ASN A 39 -26.14 16.41 8.05
C ASN A 39 -26.79 15.25 7.29
N SER A 40 -26.41 15.00 6.02
CA SER A 40 -26.90 13.83 5.27
C SER A 40 -25.82 13.23 4.37
N LEU A 41 -25.94 11.94 4.07
CA LEU A 41 -25.07 11.21 3.15
C LEU A 41 -25.07 11.77 1.72
N GLN A 42 -26.12 12.51 1.35
CA GLN A 42 -26.27 13.10 0.03
C GLN A 42 -25.51 14.42 -0.11
N HIS A 43 -24.92 14.93 0.98
CA HIS A 43 -24.22 16.21 0.97
C HIS A 43 -23.09 16.23 -0.07
N PRO A 44 -22.99 17.26 -0.92
CA PRO A 44 -21.96 17.35 -1.98
C PRO A 44 -20.53 17.13 -1.46
N HIS A 45 -20.19 17.71 -0.31
CA HIS A 45 -18.87 17.52 0.30
C HIS A 45 -18.61 16.08 0.74
N LEU A 46 -19.60 15.35 1.29
CA LEU A 46 -19.41 13.93 1.63
C LEU A 46 -19.17 13.08 0.39
N ARG A 47 -19.87 13.38 -0.72
CA ARG A 47 -19.66 12.66 -1.99
C ARG A 47 -18.25 12.88 -2.52
N ILE A 48 -17.74 14.11 -2.45
CA ILE A 48 -16.37 14.47 -2.85
C ILE A 48 -15.36 13.76 -1.94
N MET A 49 -15.47 13.91 -0.62
CA MET A 49 -14.57 13.28 0.34
C MET A 49 -14.56 11.76 0.23
N SER A 50 -15.71 11.13 0.00
CA SER A 50 -15.79 9.69 -0.22
C SER A 50 -15.00 9.25 -1.46
N ARG A 51 -15.00 10.04 -2.54
CA ARG A 51 -14.20 9.75 -3.75
C ARG A 51 -12.70 9.93 -3.49
N MET A 52 -12.30 11.03 -2.84
CA MET A 52 -10.91 11.27 -2.44
C MET A 52 -10.39 10.12 -1.58
N LEU A 53 -11.15 9.73 -0.54
CA LEU A 53 -10.80 8.62 0.34
C LEU A 53 -10.71 7.29 -0.40
N ARG A 54 -11.62 6.99 -1.35
CA ARG A 54 -11.54 5.76 -2.15
C ARG A 54 -10.25 5.68 -2.96
N ARG A 55 -9.80 6.79 -3.54
CA ARG A 55 -8.54 6.84 -4.29
C ARG A 55 -7.34 6.72 -3.33
N LYS A 56 -7.39 7.37 -2.17
CA LYS A 56 -6.37 7.27 -1.12
C LYS A 56 -6.26 5.89 -0.48
N VAL A 57 -7.38 5.17 -0.29
CA VAL A 57 -7.41 3.79 0.23
C VAL A 57 -6.57 2.86 -0.63
N ARG A 58 -6.56 3.06 -1.96
CA ARG A 58 -5.74 2.24 -2.85
C ARG A 58 -4.25 2.44 -2.58
N ASP A 59 -3.80 3.69 -2.43
CA ASP A 59 -2.41 4.01 -2.11
C ASP A 59 -2.01 3.46 -0.73
N VAL A 60 -2.81 3.73 0.32
CA VAL A 60 -2.51 3.24 1.68
C VAL A 60 -2.46 1.70 1.73
N ARG A 61 -3.41 1.01 1.09
CA ARG A 61 -3.39 -0.47 1.03
C ARG A 61 -2.19 -1.00 0.27
N TYR A 62 -1.79 -0.31 -0.79
CA TYR A 62 -0.63 -0.70 -1.55
C TYR A 62 0.65 -0.54 -0.75
N ARG A 63 0.90 0.63 -0.14
CA ARG A 63 2.07 0.84 0.70
C ARG A 63 2.16 -0.21 1.79
N ARG A 64 1.03 -0.47 2.47
CA ARG A 64 0.97 -1.53 3.47
C ARG A 64 1.32 -2.91 2.88
N ARG A 65 0.78 -3.25 1.71
CA ARG A 65 1.13 -4.51 1.02
C ARG A 65 2.62 -4.57 0.72
N THR A 66 3.20 -3.53 0.14
CA THR A 66 4.62 -3.46 -0.20
C THR A 66 5.49 -3.58 1.06
N ASP A 67 5.15 -2.87 2.14
CA ASP A 67 5.86 -2.94 3.41
C ASP A 67 5.81 -4.35 4.03
N GLU A 68 4.66 -5.03 3.96
CA GLU A 68 4.52 -6.40 4.47
C GLU A 68 5.29 -7.41 3.61
N ILE A 69 5.28 -7.27 2.28
CA ILE A 69 6.08 -8.09 1.38
C ILE A 69 7.58 -7.87 1.65
N ASP A 70 8.02 -6.62 1.79
CA ASP A 70 9.41 -6.28 2.09
C ASP A 70 9.88 -6.89 3.42
N LYS A 71 9.05 -6.82 4.48
CA LYS A 71 9.31 -7.50 5.75
C LYS A 71 9.45 -9.02 5.58
N CYS A 72 8.59 -9.66 4.79
CA CYS A 72 8.68 -11.10 4.55
C CYS A 72 9.96 -11.45 3.78
N LEU A 73 10.31 -10.69 2.74
CA LEU A 73 11.56 -10.86 1.98
C LEU A 73 12.79 -10.70 2.87
N LEU A 74 12.78 -9.69 3.76
CA LEU A 74 13.82 -9.50 4.76
C LEU A 74 14.01 -10.73 5.65
N GLN A 75 12.92 -11.37 6.07
CA GLN A 75 12.99 -12.58 6.88
C GLN A 75 13.53 -13.76 6.08
N LEU A 76 13.01 -13.99 4.87
CA LEU A 76 13.49 -15.05 3.97
C LEU A 76 15.00 -14.95 3.69
N ILE A 77 15.51 -13.73 3.49
CA ILE A 77 16.94 -13.45 3.28
C ILE A 77 17.79 -13.82 4.51
N ASN A 78 17.23 -13.66 5.71
CA ASN A 78 17.94 -13.87 6.99
C ASN A 78 17.75 -15.28 7.58
N LEU A 79 16.88 -16.11 7.01
CA LEU A 79 16.55 -17.44 7.52
C LEU A 79 17.77 -18.37 7.59
N LYS A 80 17.76 -19.22 8.61
CA LYS A 80 18.72 -20.31 8.82
C LYS A 80 17.95 -21.60 9.15
N PRO A 81 18.20 -22.72 8.45
CA PRO A 81 19.13 -22.87 7.33
C PRO A 81 18.73 -22.02 6.11
N TYR A 82 19.71 -21.74 5.24
CA TYR A 82 19.45 -20.90 4.08
C TYR A 82 18.59 -21.63 3.05
N ILE A 83 17.56 -20.94 2.57
CA ILE A 83 16.64 -21.41 1.54
C ILE A 83 17.33 -21.40 0.17
N LYS A 84 17.11 -22.45 -0.60
CA LYS A 84 17.54 -22.64 -1.99
C LYS A 84 16.38 -22.41 -2.96
N GLN A 85 16.69 -22.08 -4.22
CA GLN A 85 15.66 -21.90 -5.26
C GLN A 85 14.89 -23.21 -5.51
N THR A 86 15.54 -24.35 -5.32
CA THR A 86 14.93 -25.68 -5.51
C THR A 86 14.07 -26.13 -4.34
N ASP A 87 14.04 -25.38 -3.24
CA ASP A 87 13.22 -25.74 -2.09
C ASP A 87 11.73 -25.60 -2.43
N CYS A 88 10.90 -26.43 -1.81
CA CYS A 88 9.46 -26.39 -2.03
C CYS A 88 8.88 -25.07 -1.50
N PRO A 89 8.03 -24.35 -2.27
CA PRO A 89 7.39 -23.13 -1.79
C PRO A 89 6.62 -23.30 -0.49
N ASP A 90 5.98 -24.46 -0.28
CA ASP A 90 5.23 -24.77 0.94
C ASP A 90 6.17 -24.89 2.15
N ASP A 91 7.30 -25.60 2.01
CA ASP A 91 8.30 -25.74 3.09
C ASP A 91 8.92 -24.36 3.44
N VAL A 92 9.13 -23.51 2.42
CA VAL A 92 9.63 -22.14 2.60
C VAL A 92 8.61 -21.28 3.33
N MET A 93 7.33 -21.44 3.02
CA MET A 93 6.23 -20.76 3.70
C MET A 93 6.14 -21.19 5.16
N ASP A 94 6.26 -22.48 5.45
CA ASP A 94 6.28 -23.00 6.83
C ASP A 94 7.45 -22.39 7.63
N CYS A 95 8.65 -22.35 7.03
CA CYS A 95 9.81 -21.69 7.67
C CYS A 95 9.58 -20.19 7.92
N LEU A 96 8.87 -19.51 7.01
CA LEU A 96 8.53 -18.10 7.15
C LEU A 96 7.47 -17.89 8.25
N GLU A 97 6.48 -18.77 8.35
CA GLU A 97 5.49 -18.77 9.44
C GLU A 97 6.10 -19.07 10.81
N GLU A 98 7.08 -19.95 10.89
CA GLU A 98 7.79 -20.23 12.14
C GLU A 98 8.66 -19.04 12.59
N SER A 99 9.24 -18.31 11.63
CA SER A 99 10.10 -17.15 11.92
C SER A 99 9.33 -15.85 12.14
N CYS A 100 8.11 -15.74 11.64
CA CYS A 100 7.25 -14.57 11.75
C CYS A 100 6.01 -14.90 12.56
N HIS A 101 5.73 -14.21 13.66
CA HIS A 101 4.42 -14.34 14.31
C HIS A 101 3.35 -13.59 13.49
N PRO A 102 2.48 -14.26 12.69
CA PRO A 102 1.59 -13.58 11.75
C PRO A 102 0.57 -12.75 12.53
N GLN A 103 0.40 -11.48 12.16
CA GLN A 103 -0.48 -10.56 12.90
C GLN A 103 -1.82 -10.28 12.19
N SER A 104 -2.06 -10.85 11.02
CA SER A 104 -3.26 -10.56 10.22
C SER A 104 -3.58 -11.66 9.21
N ASP A 105 -4.86 -11.90 8.96
CA ASP A 105 -5.33 -12.78 7.87
C ASP A 105 -4.82 -12.37 6.47
N LEU A 106 -4.50 -11.09 6.28
CA LEU A 106 -3.92 -10.59 5.03
C LEU A 106 -2.44 -10.94 4.87
N TRP A 107 -1.75 -11.25 5.97
CA TRP A 107 -0.33 -11.59 5.97
C TRP A 107 -0.06 -12.80 5.08
N GLN A 108 -0.91 -13.84 5.13
CA GLN A 108 -0.71 -15.06 4.35
C GLN A 108 -0.63 -14.79 2.85
N GLY A 109 -1.51 -13.92 2.33
CA GLY A 109 -1.49 -13.53 0.92
C GLY A 109 -0.25 -12.70 0.53
N TYR A 110 0.30 -11.92 1.46
CA TYR A 110 1.52 -11.14 1.24
C TYR A 110 2.78 -11.99 1.37
N ALA A 111 2.79 -12.92 2.33
CA ALA A 111 3.87 -13.87 2.55
C ALA A 111 4.02 -14.82 1.36
N LEU A 112 2.92 -15.38 0.84
CA LEU A 112 2.95 -16.21 -0.38
C LEU A 112 3.56 -15.42 -1.56
N ARG A 113 3.16 -14.15 -1.72
CA ARG A 113 3.75 -13.30 -2.76
C ARG A 113 5.24 -13.02 -2.54
N ALA A 114 5.68 -12.89 -1.30
CA ALA A 114 7.09 -12.73 -0.97
C ALA A 114 7.89 -14.00 -1.27
N VAL A 115 7.33 -15.19 -0.99
CA VAL A 115 7.94 -16.48 -1.35
C VAL A 115 8.11 -16.60 -2.87
N ASP A 116 7.08 -16.29 -3.65
CA ASP A 116 7.16 -16.25 -5.12
C ASP A 116 8.29 -15.33 -5.60
N ILE A 117 8.33 -14.08 -5.12
CA ILE A 117 9.38 -13.11 -5.48
C ILE A 117 10.76 -13.63 -5.06
N PHE A 118 10.86 -14.24 -3.89
CA PHE A 118 12.13 -14.72 -3.37
C PHE A 118 12.66 -15.88 -4.20
N LEU A 119 11.86 -16.91 -4.49
CA LEU A 119 12.29 -18.07 -5.26
C LEU A 119 12.47 -17.73 -6.75
N ASP A 120 11.47 -17.11 -7.36
CA ASP A 120 11.39 -16.95 -8.82
C ASP A 120 12.04 -15.66 -9.35
N SER A 121 12.32 -14.68 -8.48
CA SER A 121 12.99 -13.44 -8.90
C SER A 121 14.34 -13.29 -8.24
N LEU A 122 14.44 -13.40 -6.91
CA LEU A 122 15.73 -13.22 -6.25
C LEU A 122 16.64 -14.43 -6.45
N LEU A 123 16.24 -15.63 -6.00
CA LEU A 123 17.14 -16.78 -6.02
C LEU A 123 17.48 -17.25 -7.43
N ILE A 124 16.59 -17.11 -8.41
CA ILE A 124 16.91 -17.38 -9.83
C ILE A 124 18.16 -16.63 -10.31
N PHE A 125 18.33 -15.35 -9.94
CA PHE A 125 19.52 -14.59 -10.34
C PHE A 125 20.69 -14.74 -9.37
N TRP A 126 20.40 -14.88 -8.08
CA TRP A 126 21.40 -14.79 -7.01
C TRP A 126 21.95 -16.15 -6.56
N GLU A 127 21.20 -17.24 -6.62
CA GLU A 127 21.67 -18.56 -6.19
C GLU A 127 22.73 -19.16 -7.13
N PRO A 128 22.59 -19.12 -8.47
CA PRO A 128 23.63 -19.63 -9.37
C PRO A 128 24.96 -18.89 -9.25
N GLN A 129 24.94 -17.66 -8.73
CA GLN A 129 26.12 -16.81 -8.57
C GLN A 129 26.74 -16.90 -7.16
N PHE A 130 26.01 -17.39 -6.14
CA PHE A 130 26.43 -17.22 -4.75
C PHE A 130 26.00 -18.36 -3.80
N HIS A 131 26.99 -19.14 -3.36
CA HIS A 131 26.90 -20.06 -2.22
C HIS A 131 26.36 -19.34 -0.96
N PRO A 132 25.65 -20.01 -0.02
CA PRO A 132 25.10 -19.41 1.21
C PRO A 132 26.06 -18.55 2.06
N LEU A 133 27.37 -18.72 1.89
CA LEU A 133 28.41 -17.92 2.57
C LEU A 133 28.60 -16.52 1.98
N ILE A 134 28.12 -16.28 0.76
CA ILE A 134 28.30 -15.01 0.03
C ILE A 134 27.04 -14.11 0.14
N ARG A 135 25.91 -14.67 0.59
CA ARG A 135 24.72 -13.87 0.97
C ARG A 135 25.02 -12.88 2.08
N GLU A 136 25.95 -13.18 2.97
CA GLU A 136 26.35 -12.24 4.04
C GLU A 136 27.16 -11.05 3.49
N SER A 137 28.10 -11.27 2.56
CA SER A 137 28.88 -10.16 1.99
C SER A 137 28.08 -9.27 1.04
N HIS A 138 27.08 -9.82 0.35
CA HIS A 138 26.20 -9.08 -0.57
C HIS A 138 24.82 -8.78 0.00
N LYS A 139 24.64 -8.99 1.31
CA LYS A 139 23.35 -8.85 1.99
C LYS A 139 22.68 -7.51 1.68
N LYS A 140 23.44 -6.42 1.76
CA LYS A 140 22.93 -5.07 1.49
C LYS A 140 22.36 -4.93 0.08
N LEU A 141 23.03 -5.50 -0.92
CA LEU A 141 22.59 -5.45 -2.32
C LEU A 141 21.36 -6.32 -2.56
N LEU A 142 21.30 -7.49 -1.91
CA LEU A 142 20.13 -8.37 -1.95
C LEU A 142 18.91 -7.69 -1.32
N LEU A 143 19.09 -6.99 -0.19
CA LEU A 143 18.03 -6.21 0.44
C LEU A 143 17.54 -5.07 -0.45
N THR A 144 18.44 -4.34 -1.11
CA THR A 144 18.03 -3.31 -2.08
C THR A 144 17.22 -3.92 -3.23
N SER A 145 17.69 -5.02 -3.80
CA SER A 145 17.00 -5.70 -4.91
C SER A 145 15.62 -6.22 -4.49
N ALA A 146 15.52 -6.78 -3.29
CA ALA A 146 14.26 -7.26 -2.72
C ALA A 146 13.25 -6.13 -2.56
N ARG A 147 13.70 -4.98 -2.04
CA ARG A 147 12.89 -3.78 -1.89
C ARG A 147 12.41 -3.25 -3.23
N GLU A 148 13.29 -3.15 -4.23
CA GLU A 148 12.93 -2.73 -5.58
C GLU A 148 11.90 -3.67 -6.22
N LEU A 149 11.99 -4.98 -5.98
CA LEU A 149 11.00 -5.96 -6.46
C LEU A 149 9.65 -5.84 -5.73
N ALA A 150 9.67 -5.55 -4.42
CA ALA A 150 8.46 -5.27 -3.65
C ALA A 150 7.78 -3.97 -4.11
N GLU A 151 8.55 -2.93 -4.42
CA GLU A 151 8.09 -1.64 -4.92
C GLU A 151 7.65 -1.68 -6.39
N GLY A 152 8.32 -2.48 -7.24
CA GLY A 152 8.03 -2.65 -8.66
C GLY A 152 6.74 -3.42 -8.96
N CYS A 153 6.11 -4.00 -7.94
CA CYS A 153 4.86 -4.75 -8.07
C CYS A 153 3.61 -3.87 -8.33
N ALA A 154 3.69 -2.54 -8.25
CA ALA A 154 2.69 -1.66 -8.87
C ALA A 154 3.23 -0.26 -9.17
N ILE A 155 2.86 0.26 -10.35
CA ILE A 155 2.94 1.68 -10.65
C ILE A 155 1.82 2.37 -9.87
N ILE A 156 2.15 2.96 -8.73
CA ILE A 156 1.25 3.88 -8.04
C ILE A 156 1.61 5.28 -8.47
N GLN A 157 0.75 5.86 -9.30
CA GLN A 157 0.76 7.30 -9.48
C GLN A 157 0.41 7.94 -8.13
N PRO A 158 1.11 9.03 -7.72
CA PRO A 158 0.70 9.83 -6.59
C PRO A 158 -0.80 10.14 -6.65
N LEU A 159 -1.45 10.30 -5.50
CA LEU A 159 -2.85 10.74 -5.49
C LEU A 159 -2.92 12.17 -6.05
N GLU A 160 -3.18 12.30 -7.35
CA GLU A 160 -3.35 13.59 -7.98
C GLU A 160 -4.77 14.13 -7.76
N PRO A 161 -4.93 15.45 -7.58
CA PRO A 161 -6.25 16.06 -7.53
C PRO A 161 -7.00 15.78 -8.84
N ASP A 162 -8.26 15.37 -8.74
CA ASP A 162 -9.12 15.06 -9.90
C ASP A 162 -10.14 16.18 -10.07
N PRO A 163 -10.51 16.59 -11.30
CA PRO A 163 -11.58 17.57 -11.52
C PRO A 163 -12.87 17.29 -10.74
N ASP A 164 -13.22 16.02 -10.51
CA ASP A 164 -14.39 15.59 -9.75
C ASP A 164 -14.29 15.83 -8.24
N ASP A 165 -13.10 16.18 -7.73
CA ASP A 165 -12.87 16.63 -6.37
C ASP A 165 -13.45 18.03 -6.11
N PHE A 166 -13.79 18.76 -7.17
CA PHE A 166 -14.33 20.09 -7.08
C PHE A 166 -15.86 20.09 -7.16
N LEU A 167 -16.47 21.11 -6.54
CA LEU A 167 -17.90 21.37 -6.67
C LEU A 167 -18.27 21.51 -8.15
N ALA A 168 -19.49 21.10 -8.51
CA ALA A 168 -19.94 21.01 -9.91
C ALA A 168 -19.65 22.28 -10.73
N HIS A 169 -19.84 23.47 -10.14
CA HIS A 169 -19.60 24.76 -10.79
C HIS A 169 -18.10 25.11 -10.96
N LEU A 170 -17.20 24.45 -10.24
CA LEU A 170 -15.75 24.64 -10.30
C LEU A 170 -15.03 23.63 -11.19
N ARG A 171 -15.67 22.50 -11.53
CA ARG A 171 -15.05 21.43 -12.33
C ARG A 171 -14.52 21.89 -13.70
N PRO A 172 -15.22 22.77 -14.45
CA PRO A 172 -14.69 23.26 -15.72
C PRO A 172 -13.36 23.98 -15.56
N TYR A 173 -13.23 24.81 -14.51
CA TYR A 173 -11.98 25.53 -14.21
C TYR A 173 -10.86 24.60 -13.76
N ALA A 174 -11.19 23.60 -12.93
CA ALA A 174 -10.23 22.60 -12.49
C ALA A 174 -9.70 21.77 -13.66
N SER A 175 -10.57 21.37 -14.59
CA SER A 175 -10.18 20.60 -15.78
C SER A 175 -9.18 21.36 -16.64
N VAL A 176 -9.47 22.63 -16.93
CA VAL A 176 -8.56 23.51 -17.69
C VAL A 176 -7.22 23.70 -16.98
N TYR A 177 -7.25 23.86 -15.65
CA TYR A 177 -6.03 24.00 -14.86
C TYR A 177 -5.14 22.75 -14.93
N PHE A 178 -5.71 21.55 -14.85
CA PHE A 178 -4.95 20.31 -14.98
C PHE A 178 -4.47 20.07 -16.41
N GLU A 179 -5.28 20.39 -17.43
CA GLU A 179 -4.84 20.31 -18.83
C GLU A 179 -3.57 21.14 -19.06
N ILE A 180 -3.49 22.36 -18.50
CA ILE A 180 -2.32 23.24 -18.63
C ILE A 180 -1.09 22.73 -17.85
N LEU A 181 -1.30 22.07 -16.70
CA LEU A 181 -0.20 21.57 -15.87
C LEU A 181 0.45 20.29 -16.39
N TYR A 182 -0.30 19.46 -17.11
CA TYR A 182 0.12 18.14 -17.56
C TYR A 182 0.32 18.04 -19.09
N SER A 183 0.32 19.18 -19.79
CA SER A 183 0.72 19.29 -21.21
C SER A 183 2.15 19.78 -21.38
#